data_AF-A0A3A8ZYP9-F1
#
_entry.id   AF-A0A3A8ZYP9-F1
#
_cell.length_a   1.000
_cell.length_b   1.000
_cell.length_c   1.000
_cell.angle_alpha   90.00
_cell.angle_beta   90.00
_cell.angle_gamma   90.00
#
_symmetry.space_group_name_H-M   'P 1'
#
loop_
_entity.id
_entity.type
_entity.pdbx_description
1 polymer ?
#
loop_
_entity_poly.entity_id
_entity_poly.type
_entity_poly.pdbx_seq_one_letter_code
_entity_poly.pdbx_strand_id
1 'polypeptide(L)'
;MIRQYIAKTLLITYIASVVISGKDDTEESIAEAERYYMLTKDYCSMDELGEMDYYLFCDTQINKGAGGCKGKPSIINNDTKTIEEAKELYQGFREELPLEEKEESNGKNDSNEDERIEVFYVSPDCKWIVTMRSSEHGTICTQKLFNEKEIVREKTSETRRGVQPILIVKDGDSYREMEEEQYRKLTERVWLNFFEAGHGDLNYINPEGNLFVEISNDFSSLTINSVEDGAERWSYDLEGIHEKVEKIRNDVEEEEWVLVKICQFEGNEQEGWLVVQAGPSSFFRVAYPSDEVTYLGEYLYSLRFSPDGKYAAYTSVDYDNGVGMDPVEEQQVPPPGIYIMEMETGKTAYIYWDPLRNPEESFMEYRDFLWLEKESFEEYMTDTGN
;
A
#
# COMPACT_ATOMS: atom_id res chain seq x y z
N MET A 1 20.04 20.65 12.06
CA MET A 1 20.39 21.36 13.32
C MET A 1 19.49 22.55 13.65
N ILE A 2 19.30 23.55 12.76
CA ILE A 2 18.44 24.72 13.06
C ILE A 2 16.96 24.32 13.25
N ARG A 3 16.40 23.48 12.35
CA ARG A 3 15.02 22.98 12.44
C ARG A 3 14.73 22.23 13.74
N GLN A 4 15.60 21.31 14.14
CA GLN A 4 15.48 20.58 15.42
C GLN A 4 15.51 21.51 16.64
N TYR A 5 16.32 22.58 16.59
CA TYR A 5 16.36 23.58 17.66
C TYR A 5 15.07 24.42 17.72
N ILE A 6 14.54 24.80 16.55
CA ILE A 6 13.27 25.52 16.44
C ILE A 6 12.12 24.62 16.94
N ALA A 7 12.02 23.38 16.46
CA ALA A 7 11.00 22.43 16.86
C ALA A 7 11.05 22.14 18.37
N LYS A 8 12.25 21.97 18.95
CA LYS A 8 12.42 21.78 20.39
C LYS A 8 11.96 23.00 21.19
N THR A 9 12.26 24.20 20.70
CA THR A 9 11.86 25.45 21.36
C THR A 9 10.34 25.63 21.29
N LEU A 10 9.73 25.31 20.14
CA LEU A 10 8.28 25.35 19.95
C LEU A 10 7.58 24.31 20.83
N LEU A 11 8.11 23.09 20.95
CA LEU A 11 7.61 22.06 21.86
C LEU A 11 7.58 22.56 23.31
N ILE A 12 8.74 23.06 23.80
CA ILE A 12 8.84 23.56 25.19
C ILE A 12 7.85 24.70 25.43
N THR A 13 7.70 25.61 24.46
CA THR A 13 6.79 26.75 24.56
C THR A 13 5.32 26.30 24.56
N TYR A 14 4.97 25.33 23.72
CA TYR A 14 3.63 24.77 23.64
C TYR A 14 3.26 24.02 24.92
N ILE A 15 4.11 23.09 25.40
CA ILE A 15 3.90 22.37 26.66
C ILE A 15 3.70 23.36 27.82
N ALA A 16 4.55 24.38 27.92
CA ALA A 16 4.40 25.42 28.94
C ALA A 16 3.04 26.15 28.84
N SER A 17 2.57 26.44 27.63
CA SER A 17 1.28 27.11 27.41
C SER A 17 0.07 26.24 27.78
N VAL A 18 0.11 24.94 27.46
CA VAL A 18 -0.95 23.97 27.79
C VAL A 18 -1.03 23.79 29.30
N VAL A 19 0.11 23.57 29.97
CA VAL A 19 0.18 23.42 31.43
C VAL A 19 -0.34 24.66 32.16
N ILE A 20 -0.04 25.87 31.66
CA ILE A 20 -0.54 27.13 32.24
C ILE A 20 -2.06 27.29 32.02
N SER A 21 -2.59 26.76 30.91
CA SER A 21 -4.01 26.91 30.56
C SER A 21 -4.96 26.07 31.46
N GLY A 22 -4.44 25.05 32.15
CA GLY A 22 -5.19 24.26 33.13
C GLY A 22 -6.41 23.54 32.56
N LYS A 23 -6.39 23.17 31.27
CA LYS A 23 -7.45 22.38 30.63
C LYS A 23 -7.37 20.92 31.07
N ASP A 24 -8.52 20.24 31.14
CA ASP A 24 -8.61 18.84 31.56
C ASP A 24 -7.83 17.88 30.61
N ASP A 25 -7.65 18.25 29.34
CA ASP A 25 -6.96 17.45 28.31
C ASP A 25 -5.44 17.73 28.21
N THR A 26 -4.82 18.17 29.31
CA THR A 26 -3.40 18.60 29.32
C THR A 26 -2.43 17.46 28.97
N GLU A 27 -2.70 16.23 29.41
CA GLU A 27 -1.82 15.06 29.13
C GLU A 27 -1.85 14.67 27.65
N GLU A 28 -3.03 14.63 27.03
CA GLU A 28 -3.20 14.31 25.61
C GLU A 28 -2.52 15.36 24.71
N SER A 29 -2.71 16.64 25.02
CA SER A 29 -2.09 17.74 24.29
C SER A 29 -0.55 17.71 24.37
N ILE A 30 0.00 17.32 25.52
CA ILE A 30 1.46 17.16 25.68
C ILE A 30 1.97 15.98 24.85
N ALA A 31 1.29 14.83 24.91
CA ALA A 31 1.65 13.65 24.13
C ALA A 31 1.62 13.93 22.62
N GLU A 32 0.61 14.65 22.14
CA GLU A 32 0.50 15.09 20.75
C GLU A 32 1.69 15.98 20.34
N ALA A 33 2.07 16.95 21.19
CA ALA A 33 3.20 17.83 20.90
C ALA A 33 4.54 17.08 20.89
N GLU A 34 4.75 16.16 21.83
CA GLU A 34 5.94 15.30 21.86
C GLU A 34 6.03 14.42 20.61
N ARG A 35 4.91 13.87 20.14
CA ARG A 35 4.81 13.12 18.87
C ARG A 35 5.22 14.01 17.69
N TYR A 36 4.67 15.22 17.55
CA TYR A 36 5.08 16.15 16.49
C TYR A 36 6.56 16.52 16.55
N TYR A 37 7.11 16.71 17.75
CA TYR A 37 8.54 16.99 17.90
C TYR A 37 9.42 15.82 17.43
N MET A 38 9.10 14.60 17.84
CA MET A 38 9.79 13.39 17.38
C MET A 38 9.73 13.28 15.85
N LEU A 39 8.54 13.50 15.28
CA LEU A 39 8.35 13.50 13.83
C LEU A 39 9.24 14.51 13.11
N THR A 40 9.34 15.74 13.61
CA THR A 40 10.21 16.76 12.99
C THR A 40 11.71 16.52 13.16
N LYS A 41 12.10 15.61 14.05
CA LYS A 41 13.50 15.28 14.30
C LYS A 41 13.99 14.21 13.33
N ASP A 42 13.13 13.22 13.06
CA ASP A 42 13.49 12.00 12.35
C ASP A 42 12.93 11.97 10.90
N TYR A 43 11.94 12.82 10.57
CA TYR A 43 11.33 12.92 9.23
C TYR A 43 11.38 14.34 8.65
N CYS A 44 11.46 14.41 7.31
CA CYS A 44 11.36 15.65 6.53
C CYS A 44 9.93 15.87 6.00
N SER A 45 9.66 17.05 5.43
CA SER A 45 8.45 17.25 4.62
C SER A 45 8.65 16.77 3.18
N MET A 46 7.56 16.60 2.44
CA MET A 46 7.58 16.10 1.05
C MET A 46 8.40 16.97 0.10
N ASP A 47 8.41 18.29 0.30
CA ASP A 47 9.15 19.27 -0.48
C ASP A 47 10.67 19.26 -0.23
N GLU A 48 11.14 18.51 0.77
CA GLU A 48 12.57 18.33 1.07
C GLU A 48 13.18 17.07 0.44
N LEU A 49 12.34 16.21 -0.14
CA LEU A 49 12.76 15.12 -1.02
C LEU A 49 13.17 15.69 -2.39
N GLY A 50 13.92 14.91 -3.18
CA GLY A 50 14.08 15.20 -4.60
C GLY A 50 12.73 15.28 -5.33
N GLU A 51 12.70 15.97 -6.46
CA GLU A 51 11.51 15.99 -7.32
C GLU A 51 11.19 14.56 -7.77
N MET A 52 9.98 14.12 -7.44
CA MET A 52 9.52 12.78 -7.77
C MET A 52 8.94 12.80 -9.18
N ASP A 53 9.40 11.86 -10.00
CA ASP A 53 8.83 11.58 -11.33
C ASP A 53 7.48 10.82 -11.23
N TYR A 54 6.98 10.61 -10.00
CA TYR A 54 5.81 9.80 -9.70
C TYR A 54 4.91 10.44 -8.65
N TYR A 55 3.61 10.15 -8.75
CA TYR A 55 2.62 10.32 -7.70
C TYR A 55 2.42 8.97 -7.00
N LEU A 56 2.04 9.01 -5.73
CA LEU A 56 1.78 7.81 -4.94
C LEU A 56 0.27 7.66 -4.72
N PHE A 57 -0.35 6.71 -5.40
CA PHE A 57 -1.71 6.28 -5.10
C PHE A 57 -1.68 5.35 -3.89
N CYS A 58 -2.44 5.70 -2.86
CA CYS A 58 -2.56 4.95 -1.63
C CYS A 58 -3.96 4.36 -1.55
N ASP A 59 -4.10 3.05 -1.75
CA ASP A 59 -5.34 2.35 -1.41
C ASP A 59 -5.34 2.11 0.09
N THR A 60 -6.37 2.58 0.79
CA THR A 60 -6.43 2.51 2.25
C THR A 60 -7.82 2.09 2.65
N GLN A 61 -7.90 1.05 3.47
CA GLN A 61 -9.14 0.33 3.71
C GLN A 61 -9.38 0.26 5.21
N ILE A 62 -10.54 0.74 5.62
CA ILE A 62 -10.90 0.96 7.01
C ILE A 62 -12.08 0.06 7.37
N ASN A 63 -12.00 -0.62 8.51
CA ASN A 63 -13.07 -1.47 8.98
C ASN A 63 -14.30 -0.64 9.39
N LYS A 64 -15.52 -1.12 9.09
CA LYS A 64 -16.80 -0.52 9.50
C LYS A 64 -17.59 -1.39 10.50
N GLY A 65 -16.92 -2.23 11.26
CA GLY A 65 -17.52 -3.25 12.11
C GLY A 65 -18.09 -4.41 11.28
N ALA A 66 -19.27 -4.92 11.66
CA ALA A 66 -19.90 -6.08 11.01
C ALA A 66 -20.32 -5.85 9.54
N GLY A 67 -20.19 -4.62 9.02
CA GLY A 67 -20.54 -4.24 7.65
C GLY A 67 -19.43 -4.38 6.61
N GLY A 68 -18.21 -4.78 7.01
CA GLY A 68 -17.06 -4.94 6.10
C GLY A 68 -16.11 -3.75 6.08
N CYS A 69 -15.39 -3.57 4.97
CA CYS A 69 -14.36 -2.53 4.78
C CYS A 69 -14.88 -1.35 3.94
N LYS A 70 -14.31 -0.15 4.17
CA LYS A 70 -14.55 1.05 3.35
C LYS A 70 -13.24 1.57 2.80
N GLY A 71 -13.18 1.75 1.49
CA GLY A 71 -12.08 2.45 0.82
C GLY A 71 -12.04 3.92 1.20
N LYS A 72 -10.84 4.41 1.52
CA LYS A 72 -10.49 5.81 1.75
C LYS A 72 -9.21 6.18 0.97
N PRO A 73 -9.12 5.90 -0.33
CA PRO A 73 -7.89 6.12 -1.09
C PRO A 73 -7.48 7.60 -1.12
N SER A 74 -6.19 7.82 -1.38
CA SER A 74 -5.57 9.15 -1.48
C SER A 74 -4.44 9.16 -2.51
N ILE A 75 -4.08 10.33 -3.03
CA ILE A 75 -2.96 10.50 -3.96
C ILE A 75 -2.01 11.54 -3.39
N ILE A 76 -0.72 11.19 -3.31
CA ILE A 76 0.33 12.03 -2.73
C ILE A 76 1.33 12.42 -3.83
N ASN A 77 1.76 13.67 -3.80
CA ASN A 77 2.84 14.21 -4.62
C ASN A 77 3.82 15.06 -3.76
N ASN A 78 4.85 15.66 -4.38
CA ASN A 78 5.83 16.49 -3.66
C ASN A 78 5.23 17.70 -2.93
N ASP A 79 4.08 18.22 -3.38
CA ASP A 79 3.45 19.41 -2.80
C ASP A 79 2.50 19.08 -1.63
N THR A 80 2.19 17.79 -1.43
CA THR A 80 1.24 17.30 -0.43
C THR A 80 1.79 17.49 0.98
N LYS A 81 1.01 18.13 1.87
CA LYS A 81 1.39 18.38 3.26
C LYS A 81 0.52 17.64 4.26
N THR A 82 -0.74 17.40 3.93
CA THR A 82 -1.68 16.70 4.81
C THR A 82 -2.43 15.61 4.08
N ILE A 83 -3.03 14.69 4.85
CA ILE A 83 -3.83 13.61 4.28
C ILE A 83 -5.13 14.13 3.64
N GLU A 84 -5.67 15.24 4.13
CA GLU A 84 -6.85 15.88 3.55
C GLU A 84 -6.57 16.39 2.13
N GLU A 85 -5.43 17.05 1.91
CA GLU A 85 -5.00 17.48 0.56
C GLU A 85 -4.85 16.27 -0.38
N ALA A 86 -4.29 15.16 0.13
CA ALA A 86 -4.13 13.93 -0.65
C ALA A 86 -5.48 13.25 -0.99
N LYS A 87 -6.45 13.29 -0.06
CA LYS A 87 -7.81 12.81 -0.27
C LYS A 87 -8.57 13.69 -1.28
N GLU A 88 -8.39 15.00 -1.23
CA GLU A 88 -8.96 15.95 -2.20
C GLU A 88 -8.42 15.70 -3.61
N LEU A 89 -7.12 15.47 -3.76
CA LEU A 89 -6.51 15.14 -5.05
C LEU A 89 -7.09 13.84 -5.63
N TYR A 90 -7.27 12.80 -4.81
CA TYR A 90 -7.96 11.58 -5.22
C TYR A 90 -9.42 11.84 -5.64
N GLN A 91 -10.17 12.67 -4.90
CA GLN A 91 -11.56 12.97 -5.28
C GLN A 91 -11.62 13.63 -6.65
N GLY A 92 -10.73 14.59 -6.94
CA GLY A 92 -10.63 15.19 -8.28
C GLY A 92 -10.33 14.15 -9.36
N PHE A 93 -9.37 13.26 -9.13
CA PHE A 93 -9.08 12.15 -10.06
C PHE A 93 -10.28 11.23 -10.28
N ARG A 94 -11.03 10.93 -9.22
CA ARG A 94 -12.22 10.09 -9.30
C ARG A 94 -13.36 10.75 -10.08
N GLU A 95 -13.50 12.07 -10.00
CA GLU A 95 -14.52 12.84 -10.74
C GLU A 95 -14.27 12.85 -12.26
N GLU A 96 -13.01 12.68 -12.68
CA GLU A 96 -12.63 12.54 -14.09
C GLU A 96 -12.98 11.16 -14.69
N LEU A 97 -13.29 10.16 -13.85
CA LEU A 97 -13.75 8.86 -14.33
C LEU A 97 -15.22 8.94 -14.74
N PRO A 98 -15.61 8.37 -15.91
CA PRO A 98 -17.01 8.31 -16.33
C PRO A 98 -17.76 7.22 -15.56
N LEU A 99 -17.90 7.46 -14.25
CA LEU A 99 -18.68 6.64 -13.35
C LEU A 99 -20.15 7.03 -13.51
N GLU A 100 -21.03 6.05 -13.60
CA GLU A 100 -22.47 6.30 -13.56
C GLU A 100 -22.83 6.94 -12.21
N GLU A 101 -23.39 8.16 -12.24
CA GLU A 101 -23.94 8.80 -11.05
C GLU A 101 -25.05 7.91 -10.48
N LYS A 102 -25.07 7.74 -9.15
CA LYS A 102 -26.24 7.17 -8.49
C LYS A 102 -27.41 8.14 -8.73
N GLU A 103 -28.53 7.65 -9.27
CA GLU A 103 -29.80 8.38 -9.19
C GLU A 103 -30.01 8.78 -7.72
N GLU A 104 -30.09 10.10 -7.45
CA GLU A 104 -30.47 10.60 -6.13
C GLU A 104 -31.81 9.97 -5.76
N SER A 105 -31.79 9.00 -4.85
CA SER A 105 -32.99 8.41 -4.31
C SER A 105 -33.74 9.52 -3.55
N ASN A 106 -34.74 10.10 -4.21
CA ASN A 106 -35.68 11.05 -3.65
C ASN A 106 -36.37 10.43 -2.42
N GLY A 107 -35.82 10.66 -1.22
CA GLY A 107 -36.45 10.19 0.01
C GLY A 107 -35.53 10.23 1.22
N LYS A 108 -35.67 11.30 2.01
CA LYS A 108 -35.36 11.45 3.44
C LYS A 108 -34.51 10.34 4.10
N ASN A 109 -33.30 10.72 4.51
CA ASN A 109 -32.46 10.06 5.50
C ASN A 109 -32.28 8.55 5.28
N ASP A 110 -31.43 8.18 4.33
CA ASP A 110 -30.64 6.95 4.47
C ASP A 110 -29.21 7.23 4.01
N SER A 111 -28.29 6.95 4.92
CA SER A 111 -26.84 7.03 4.81
C SER A 111 -26.30 5.96 3.85
N ASN A 112 -26.64 6.01 2.56
CA ASN A 112 -26.17 5.06 1.55
C ASN A 112 -24.81 5.45 0.93
N GLU A 113 -23.84 5.78 1.78
CA GLU A 113 -22.43 5.88 1.37
C GLU A 113 -21.82 4.51 0.99
N ASP A 114 -22.52 3.40 1.28
CA ASP A 114 -21.98 2.04 1.29
C ASP A 114 -21.91 1.33 -0.09
N GLU A 115 -22.31 1.98 -1.18
CA GLU A 115 -22.13 1.41 -2.54
C GLU A 115 -21.37 2.35 -3.48
N ARG A 116 -20.39 3.09 -2.94
CA ARG A 116 -19.55 3.97 -3.74
C ARG A 116 -18.64 3.13 -4.65
N ILE A 117 -18.58 3.49 -5.93
CA ILE A 117 -17.58 2.94 -6.84
C ILE A 117 -16.24 3.57 -6.46
N GLU A 118 -15.28 2.73 -6.08
CA GLU A 118 -13.91 3.13 -5.74
C GLU A 118 -12.92 2.62 -6.78
N VAL A 119 -11.81 3.35 -6.94
CA VAL A 119 -10.69 2.92 -7.77
C VAL A 119 -9.92 1.85 -7.01
N PHE A 120 -9.74 0.70 -7.65
CA PHE A 120 -9.08 -0.47 -7.09
C PHE A 120 -7.64 -0.61 -7.61
N TYR A 121 -7.42 -0.28 -8.89
CA TYR A 121 -6.10 -0.28 -9.50
C TYR A 121 -5.99 0.83 -10.53
N VAL A 122 -4.79 1.39 -10.65
CA VAL A 122 -4.39 2.32 -11.70
C VAL A 122 -3.02 1.88 -12.21
N SER A 123 -2.87 1.71 -13.52
CA SER A 123 -1.56 1.42 -14.11
C SER A 123 -0.61 2.62 -13.95
N PRO A 124 0.71 2.40 -13.89
CA PRO A 124 1.68 3.49 -13.79
C PRO A 124 1.53 4.57 -14.87
N ASP A 125 1.19 4.19 -16.10
CA ASP A 125 0.92 5.14 -17.20
C ASP A 125 -0.46 5.83 -17.12
N CYS A 126 -1.24 5.61 -16.05
CA CYS A 126 -2.60 6.09 -15.83
C CYS A 126 -3.62 5.77 -16.93
N LYS A 127 -3.30 4.89 -17.88
CA LYS A 127 -4.20 4.55 -18.99
C LYS A 127 -5.23 3.52 -18.61
N TRP A 128 -4.87 2.57 -17.76
CA TRP A 128 -5.74 1.48 -17.34
C TRP A 128 -6.17 1.66 -15.90
N ILE A 129 -7.49 1.72 -15.70
CA ILE A 129 -8.07 1.92 -14.37
C ILE A 129 -9.10 0.82 -14.13
N VAL A 130 -8.95 0.10 -13.03
CA VAL A 130 -9.96 -0.85 -12.56
C VAL A 130 -10.71 -0.19 -11.42
N THR A 131 -12.03 -0.06 -11.58
CA THR A 131 -12.90 0.34 -10.49
C THR A 131 -13.74 -0.82 -10.01
N MET A 132 -14.20 -0.70 -8.78
CA MET A 132 -14.88 -1.78 -8.09
C MET A 132 -16.07 -1.26 -7.33
N ARG A 133 -17.15 -2.05 -7.36
CA ARG A 133 -18.35 -1.85 -6.56
C ARG A 133 -18.79 -3.16 -5.94
N SER A 134 -18.79 -3.20 -4.62
CA SER A 134 -19.42 -4.29 -3.86
C SER A 134 -20.91 -4.00 -3.65
N SER A 135 -21.74 -5.04 -3.65
CA SER A 135 -23.11 -4.92 -3.17
C SER A 135 -23.13 -4.60 -1.68
N GLU A 136 -24.22 -4.03 -1.19
CA GLU A 136 -24.44 -3.70 0.23
C GLU A 136 -24.09 -4.83 1.21
N HIS A 137 -24.22 -6.09 0.78
CA HIS A 137 -23.94 -7.27 1.60
C HIS A 137 -22.60 -7.94 1.27
N GLY A 138 -21.76 -7.32 0.44
CA GLY A 138 -20.48 -7.86 -0.02
C GLY A 138 -20.58 -9.21 -0.75
N THR A 139 -21.76 -9.54 -1.29
CA THR A 139 -22.04 -10.84 -1.94
C THR A 139 -21.77 -10.83 -3.44
N ILE A 140 -21.81 -9.65 -4.05
CA ILE A 140 -21.58 -9.42 -5.47
C ILE A 140 -20.53 -8.33 -5.59
N CYS A 141 -19.54 -8.56 -6.44
CA CYS A 141 -18.54 -7.57 -6.81
C CYS A 141 -18.64 -7.31 -8.32
N THR A 142 -18.78 -6.04 -8.70
CA THR A 142 -18.70 -5.58 -10.09
C THR A 142 -17.39 -4.83 -10.27
N GLN A 143 -16.55 -5.28 -11.20
CA GLN A 143 -15.35 -4.60 -11.65
C GLN A 143 -15.62 -3.96 -13.03
N LYS A 144 -15.20 -2.71 -13.21
CA LYS A 144 -15.19 -2.03 -14.51
C LYS A 144 -13.74 -1.70 -14.87
N LEU A 145 -13.35 -2.04 -16.10
CA LEU A 145 -12.05 -1.71 -16.67
C LEU A 145 -12.22 -0.52 -17.61
N PHE A 146 -11.41 0.50 -17.38
CA PHE A 146 -11.29 1.67 -18.22
C PHE A 146 -9.94 1.65 -18.95
N ASN A 147 -9.95 2.04 -20.22
CA ASN A 147 -8.76 2.41 -20.99
C ASN A 147 -8.95 3.85 -21.47
N GLU A 148 -8.09 4.79 -21.04
CA GLU A 148 -8.16 6.20 -21.45
C GLU A 148 -9.57 6.79 -21.26
N LYS A 149 -10.17 6.58 -20.08
CA LYS A 149 -11.55 6.94 -19.70
C LYS A 149 -12.67 6.15 -20.41
N GLU A 150 -12.40 5.30 -21.40
CA GLU A 150 -13.45 4.47 -22.02
C GLU A 150 -13.65 3.15 -21.27
N ILE A 151 -14.90 2.77 -20.98
CA ILE A 151 -15.22 1.45 -20.41
C ILE A 151 -15.01 0.39 -21.49
N VAL A 152 -14.01 -0.46 -21.31
CA VAL A 152 -13.68 -1.55 -22.24
C VAL A 152 -14.20 -2.91 -21.76
N ARG A 153 -14.38 -3.08 -20.45
CA ARG A 153 -14.88 -4.34 -19.87
C ARG A 153 -15.65 -4.11 -18.58
N GLU A 154 -16.69 -4.92 -18.36
CA GLU A 154 -17.37 -5.04 -17.08
C GLU A 154 -17.48 -6.52 -16.68
N LYS A 155 -17.15 -6.83 -15.43
CA LYS A 155 -17.18 -8.18 -14.88
C LYS A 155 -17.89 -8.19 -13.55
N THR A 156 -18.97 -8.97 -13.44
CA THR A 156 -19.70 -9.17 -12.19
C THR A 156 -19.50 -10.58 -11.68
N SER A 157 -19.08 -10.72 -10.42
CA SER A 157 -18.75 -12.01 -9.77
C SER A 157 -19.45 -12.15 -8.43
N GLU A 158 -19.83 -13.38 -8.07
CA GLU A 158 -20.31 -13.72 -6.73
C GLU A 158 -19.11 -13.95 -5.80
N THR A 159 -19.01 -13.17 -4.72
CA THR A 159 -17.81 -13.16 -3.85
C THR A 159 -17.55 -14.51 -3.16
N ARG A 160 -18.62 -15.27 -2.85
CA ARG A 160 -18.54 -16.61 -2.23
C ARG A 160 -17.81 -17.65 -3.08
N ARG A 161 -17.71 -17.44 -4.39
CA ARG A 161 -17.04 -18.36 -5.32
C ARG A 161 -15.60 -17.94 -5.63
N GLY A 162 -15.11 -16.90 -4.96
CA GLY A 162 -13.90 -16.18 -5.34
C GLY A 162 -14.22 -15.14 -6.40
N VAL A 163 -13.82 -13.89 -6.17
CA VAL A 163 -13.87 -12.87 -7.23
C VAL A 163 -12.62 -13.04 -8.07
N GLN A 164 -12.83 -13.26 -9.36
CA GLN A 164 -11.73 -13.27 -10.31
C GLN A 164 -11.39 -11.82 -10.69
N PRO A 165 -10.22 -11.29 -10.29
CA PRO A 165 -9.79 -9.94 -10.64
C PRO A 165 -9.68 -9.73 -12.15
N ILE A 166 -9.79 -8.46 -12.57
CA ILE A 166 -9.22 -7.98 -13.83
C ILE A 166 -7.77 -7.62 -13.54
N LEU A 167 -6.82 -8.27 -14.23
CA LEU A 167 -5.39 -8.04 -14.03
C LEU A 167 -4.81 -7.24 -15.19
N ILE A 168 -4.00 -6.24 -14.86
CA ILE A 168 -3.24 -5.44 -15.80
C ILE A 168 -1.77 -5.82 -15.68
N VAL A 169 -1.13 -6.12 -16.80
CA VAL A 169 0.27 -6.53 -16.87
C VAL A 169 1.05 -5.59 -17.79
N LYS A 170 2.35 -5.49 -17.54
CA LYS A 170 3.30 -4.76 -18.37
C LYS A 170 3.55 -5.52 -19.68
N ASP A 171 3.55 -4.80 -20.78
CA ASP A 171 3.86 -5.27 -22.14
C ASP A 171 4.81 -4.27 -22.81
N GLY A 172 6.12 -4.55 -22.72
CA GLY A 172 7.17 -3.61 -23.10
C GLY A 172 7.12 -2.34 -22.26
N ASP A 173 6.97 -1.20 -22.93
CA ASP A 173 6.84 0.13 -22.29
C ASP A 173 5.37 0.54 -22.02
N SER A 174 4.43 -0.40 -22.19
CA SER A 174 3.00 -0.15 -22.05
C SER A 174 2.33 -1.17 -21.12
N TYR A 175 1.03 -1.03 -20.92
CA TYR A 175 0.22 -1.95 -20.12
C TYR A 175 -0.95 -2.49 -20.93
N ARG A 176 -1.42 -3.68 -20.56
CA ARG A 176 -2.63 -4.31 -21.13
C ARG A 176 -3.33 -5.21 -20.13
N GLU A 177 -4.58 -5.55 -20.42
CA GLU A 177 -5.27 -6.62 -19.71
C GLU A 177 -4.55 -7.97 -19.91
N MET A 178 -4.43 -8.75 -18.84
CA MET A 178 -3.91 -10.12 -18.89
C MET A 178 -4.85 -11.01 -19.72
N GLU A 179 -4.28 -11.81 -20.61
CA GLU A 179 -5.05 -12.72 -21.47
C GLU A 179 -5.70 -13.84 -20.66
N GLU A 180 -6.89 -14.29 -21.07
CA GLU A 180 -7.66 -15.31 -20.33
C GLU A 180 -6.89 -16.63 -20.17
N GLU A 181 -6.13 -17.04 -21.19
CA GLU A 181 -5.31 -18.26 -21.12
C GLU A 181 -4.12 -18.12 -20.16
N GLN A 182 -3.50 -16.94 -20.10
CA GLN A 182 -2.43 -16.62 -19.15
C GLN A 182 -2.98 -16.63 -17.72
N TYR A 183 -4.13 -15.98 -17.51
CA TYR A 183 -4.85 -15.97 -16.24
C TYR A 183 -5.24 -17.39 -15.78
N ARG A 184 -5.73 -18.23 -16.70
CA ARG A 184 -6.07 -19.63 -16.41
C ARG A 184 -4.85 -20.42 -15.93
N LYS A 185 -3.72 -20.31 -16.64
CA LYS A 185 -2.47 -20.98 -16.23
C LYS A 185 -1.96 -20.51 -14.88
N LEU A 186 -2.06 -19.22 -14.60
CA LEU A 186 -1.67 -18.64 -13.32
C LEU A 186 -2.56 -19.18 -12.18
N THR A 187 -3.88 -19.14 -12.35
CA THR A 187 -4.85 -19.59 -11.33
C THR A 187 -4.88 -21.09 -11.10
N GLU A 188 -4.33 -21.90 -12.01
CA GLU A 188 -4.07 -23.33 -11.79
C GLU A 188 -2.93 -23.58 -10.80
N ARG A 189 -2.10 -22.58 -10.52
CA ARG A 189 -0.87 -22.69 -9.73
C ARG A 189 -0.95 -21.87 -8.45
N VAL A 190 -1.33 -20.60 -8.59
CA VAL A 190 -1.48 -19.66 -7.47
C VAL A 190 -2.97 -19.40 -7.26
N TRP A 191 -3.42 -19.58 -6.02
CA TRP A 191 -4.76 -19.15 -5.66
C TRP A 191 -4.79 -17.61 -5.67
N LEU A 192 -5.61 -17.05 -6.56
CA LEU A 192 -5.84 -15.62 -6.65
C LEU A 192 -7.29 -15.35 -6.26
N ASN A 193 -7.51 -14.89 -5.03
CA ASN A 193 -8.84 -14.43 -4.61
C ASN A 193 -8.97 -12.90 -4.63
N PHE A 194 -10.20 -12.44 -4.39
CA PHE A 194 -10.59 -11.04 -4.37
C PHE A 194 -9.71 -10.15 -3.50
N PHE A 195 -9.50 -10.59 -2.26
CA PHE A 195 -8.74 -9.84 -1.27
C PHE A 195 -7.26 -9.89 -1.64
N GLU A 196 -6.83 -10.96 -2.30
CA GLU A 196 -5.47 -11.11 -2.76
C GLU A 196 -5.14 -10.25 -3.99
N ALA A 197 -6.07 -10.10 -4.94
CA ALA A 197 -5.73 -9.62 -6.27
C ALA A 197 -5.71 -8.09 -6.49
N GLY A 198 -6.12 -7.29 -5.51
CA GLY A 198 -5.81 -5.85 -5.56
C GLY A 198 -5.68 -5.20 -4.20
N HIS A 199 -5.25 -5.99 -3.23
CA HIS A 199 -4.72 -5.49 -1.96
C HIS A 199 -3.26 -5.92 -1.80
N GLY A 200 -2.57 -6.09 -2.93
CA GLY A 200 -1.16 -6.37 -2.97
C GLY A 200 -0.78 -7.83 -3.10
N ASP A 201 -1.62 -8.85 -2.99
CA ASP A 201 -1.17 -10.24 -3.17
C ASP A 201 -0.95 -10.67 -4.64
N LEU A 202 -0.87 -9.72 -5.59
CA LEU A 202 -0.08 -9.91 -6.81
C LEU A 202 1.43 -9.85 -6.54
N ASN A 203 1.86 -9.69 -5.29
CA ASN A 203 3.27 -9.74 -4.89
C ASN A 203 3.96 -11.03 -5.30
N TYR A 204 3.21 -12.10 -5.52
CA TYR A 204 3.75 -13.35 -6.03
C TYR A 204 3.98 -13.34 -7.53
N ILE A 205 3.51 -12.36 -8.31
CA ILE A 205 3.72 -12.29 -9.76
C ILE A 205 4.57 -11.08 -10.14
N ASN A 206 5.38 -11.23 -11.19
CA ASN A 206 6.13 -10.09 -11.71
C ASN A 206 5.21 -9.18 -12.56
N PRO A 207 5.66 -7.95 -12.91
CA PRO A 207 4.81 -7.00 -13.63
C PRO A 207 4.31 -7.49 -15.00
N GLU A 208 5.07 -8.35 -15.68
CA GLU A 208 4.70 -8.94 -16.98
C GLU A 208 3.69 -10.10 -16.82
N GLY A 209 3.49 -10.59 -15.59
CA GLY A 209 2.62 -11.72 -15.26
C GLY A 209 3.07 -13.06 -15.86
N ASN A 210 4.34 -13.20 -16.23
CA ASN A 210 4.92 -14.41 -16.83
C ASN A 210 5.71 -15.25 -15.82
N LEU A 211 6.00 -14.70 -14.65
CA LEU A 211 6.63 -15.37 -13.52
C LEU A 211 5.75 -15.31 -12.29
N PHE A 212 5.87 -16.34 -11.44
CA PHE A 212 5.27 -16.35 -10.12
C PHE A 212 6.21 -16.94 -9.07
N VAL A 213 5.98 -16.58 -7.81
CA VAL A 213 6.77 -16.97 -6.65
C VAL A 213 5.98 -17.96 -5.81
N GLU A 214 6.65 -19.02 -5.36
CA GLU A 214 6.14 -19.93 -4.35
C GLU A 214 7.11 -19.97 -3.17
N ILE A 215 6.56 -20.06 -1.96
CA ILE A 215 7.31 -20.35 -0.75
C ILE A 215 6.93 -21.76 -0.33
N SER A 216 7.92 -22.60 -0.03
CA SER A 216 7.65 -23.97 0.40
C SER A 216 6.83 -23.99 1.69
N ASN A 217 6.01 -25.04 1.89
CA ASN A 217 5.13 -25.14 3.07
C ASN A 217 5.89 -25.16 4.41
N ASP A 218 7.17 -25.52 4.39
CA ASP A 218 8.07 -25.49 5.54
C ASP A 218 8.87 -24.18 5.64
N PHE A 219 8.59 -23.20 4.78
CA PHE A 219 9.26 -21.89 4.72
C PHE A 219 10.78 -21.98 4.54
N SER A 220 11.31 -23.11 4.07
CA SER A 220 12.75 -23.32 3.87
C SER A 220 13.26 -22.71 2.57
N SER A 221 12.39 -22.55 1.57
CA SER A 221 12.81 -22.10 0.24
C SER A 221 11.78 -21.19 -0.42
N LEU A 222 12.30 -20.31 -1.25
CA LEU A 222 11.56 -19.45 -2.16
C LEU A 222 11.93 -19.86 -3.59
N THR A 223 10.93 -20.10 -4.44
CA THR A 223 11.13 -20.46 -5.86
C THR A 223 10.41 -19.48 -6.77
N ILE A 224 11.08 -19.08 -7.86
CA ILE A 224 10.49 -18.35 -8.98
C ILE A 224 10.23 -19.34 -10.11
N ASN A 225 9.00 -19.38 -10.59
CA ASN A 225 8.51 -20.34 -11.57
C ASN A 225 7.88 -19.61 -12.77
N SER A 226 7.92 -20.22 -13.95
CA SER A 226 7.24 -19.71 -15.14
C SER A 226 5.74 -19.98 -15.10
N VAL A 227 4.91 -18.98 -15.42
CA VAL A 227 3.46 -19.14 -15.53
C VAL A 227 3.08 -20.06 -16.70
N GLU A 228 3.88 -20.08 -17.77
CA GLU A 228 3.55 -20.82 -19.00
C GLU A 228 3.49 -22.33 -18.78
N ASP A 229 4.54 -22.90 -18.17
CA ASP A 229 4.73 -24.32 -17.99
C ASP A 229 4.89 -24.76 -16.52
N GLY A 230 5.07 -23.82 -15.59
CA GLY A 230 5.33 -24.11 -14.18
C GLY A 230 6.79 -24.50 -13.91
N ALA A 231 7.70 -24.33 -14.86
CA ALA A 231 9.10 -24.69 -14.67
C ALA A 231 9.79 -23.70 -13.72
N GLU A 232 10.52 -24.24 -12.74
CA GLU A 232 11.41 -23.47 -11.88
C GLU A 232 12.46 -22.75 -12.72
N ARG A 233 12.60 -21.44 -12.48
CA ARG A 233 13.60 -20.57 -13.08
C ARG A 233 14.75 -20.29 -12.12
N TRP A 234 14.43 -20.17 -10.83
CA TRP A 234 15.39 -19.88 -9.78
C TRP A 234 14.82 -20.28 -8.42
N SER A 235 15.71 -20.62 -7.49
CA SER A 235 15.38 -21.03 -6.12
C SER A 235 16.38 -20.43 -5.15
N TYR A 236 15.91 -20.07 -3.96
CA TYR A 236 16.70 -19.47 -2.90
C TYR A 236 16.37 -20.12 -1.56
N ASP A 237 17.42 -20.43 -0.80
CA ASP A 237 17.34 -21.00 0.54
C ASP A 237 17.14 -19.89 1.59
N LEU A 238 16.04 -19.96 2.34
CA LEU A 238 15.65 -18.95 3.32
C LEU A 238 16.40 -19.08 4.66
N GLU A 239 17.21 -20.13 4.88
CA GLU A 239 17.97 -20.34 6.12
C GLU A 239 18.82 -19.11 6.49
N GLY A 240 19.49 -18.49 5.50
CA GLY A 240 20.30 -17.29 5.73
C GLY A 240 19.50 -16.06 6.14
N ILE A 241 18.22 -15.97 5.79
CA ILE A 241 17.30 -14.92 6.26
C ILE A 241 16.83 -15.24 7.68
N HIS A 242 16.48 -16.48 7.96
CA HIS A 242 16.06 -16.93 9.30
C HIS A 242 17.13 -16.63 10.34
N GLU A 243 18.37 -17.02 10.09
CA GLU A 243 19.49 -16.73 11.00
C GLU A 243 19.70 -15.23 11.24
N LYS A 244 19.43 -14.38 10.24
CA LYS A 244 19.55 -12.93 10.38
C LYS A 244 18.45 -12.38 11.27
N VAL A 245 17.21 -12.86 11.10
CA VAL A 245 16.07 -12.45 11.93
C VAL A 245 16.32 -12.82 13.39
N GLU A 246 16.75 -14.05 13.68
CA GLU A 246 17.09 -14.51 15.04
C GLU A 246 18.20 -13.64 15.70
N LYS A 247 19.16 -13.14 14.91
CA LYS A 247 20.24 -12.27 15.43
C LYS A 247 19.79 -10.83 15.70
N ILE A 248 18.81 -10.34 14.94
CA ILE A 248 18.32 -8.96 15.03
C ILE A 248 17.24 -8.83 16.10
N ARG A 249 16.42 -9.87 16.27
CA ARG A 249 15.22 -9.85 17.10
C ARG A 249 15.39 -10.68 18.36
N ASN A 250 14.97 -10.13 19.49
CA ASN A 250 14.99 -10.82 20.78
C ASN A 250 13.64 -11.45 21.15
N ASP A 251 12.61 -11.21 20.34
CA ASP A 251 11.22 -11.66 20.53
C ASP A 251 10.84 -12.84 19.62
N VAL A 252 11.79 -13.37 18.85
CA VAL A 252 11.66 -14.62 18.10
C VAL A 252 12.40 -15.70 18.90
N GLU A 253 11.71 -16.76 19.32
CA GLU A 253 12.34 -17.85 20.06
C GLU A 253 13.28 -18.65 19.13
N GLU A 254 14.43 -19.09 19.66
CA GLU A 254 15.30 -20.04 18.95
C GLU A 254 14.46 -21.28 18.57
N GLU A 255 14.48 -21.68 17.30
CA GLU A 255 13.72 -22.82 16.73
C GLU A 255 12.25 -22.56 16.30
N GLU A 256 11.70 -21.34 16.44
CA GLU A 256 10.44 -20.97 15.77
C GLU A 256 10.66 -20.63 14.28
N TRP A 257 9.89 -21.26 13.39
CA TRP A 257 9.97 -20.96 11.96
C TRP A 257 9.55 -19.52 11.67
N VAL A 258 10.46 -18.78 11.05
CA VAL A 258 10.21 -17.41 10.60
C VAL A 258 9.31 -17.46 9.38
N LEU A 259 8.05 -17.03 9.52
CA LEU A 259 7.12 -16.91 8.39
C LEU A 259 7.66 -15.90 7.38
N VAL A 260 7.59 -16.22 6.09
CA VAL A 260 8.01 -15.33 5.01
C VAL A 260 6.82 -15.01 4.11
N LYS A 261 6.62 -13.72 3.80
CA LYS A 261 5.60 -13.20 2.86
C LYS A 261 6.30 -12.38 1.78
N ILE A 262 5.83 -12.49 0.53
CA ILE A 262 6.32 -11.63 -0.56
C ILE A 262 5.57 -10.29 -0.51
N CYS A 263 6.31 -9.18 -0.55
CA CYS A 263 5.78 -7.82 -0.52
C CYS A 263 5.87 -7.11 -1.88
N GLN A 264 6.80 -7.50 -2.73
CA GLN A 264 6.94 -6.99 -4.10
C GLN A 264 7.79 -7.94 -4.92
N PHE A 265 7.48 -8.07 -6.21
CA PHE A 265 8.28 -8.80 -7.18
C PHE A 265 8.50 -7.95 -8.43
N GLU A 266 9.76 -7.61 -8.71
CA GLU A 266 10.18 -6.88 -9.91
C GLU A 266 11.23 -7.70 -10.67
N GLY A 267 11.08 -7.81 -11.99
CA GLY A 267 12.07 -8.50 -12.84
C GLY A 267 11.47 -9.34 -13.96
N ASN A 268 12.35 -10.05 -14.65
CA ASN A 268 12.03 -10.94 -15.78
C ASN A 268 12.69 -12.31 -15.58
N GLU A 269 12.70 -13.18 -16.61
CA GLU A 269 13.28 -14.52 -16.50
C GLU A 269 14.80 -14.54 -16.24
N GLN A 270 15.51 -13.46 -16.55
CA GLN A 270 16.97 -13.40 -16.45
C GLN A 270 17.44 -12.81 -15.13
N GLU A 271 16.80 -11.74 -14.67
CA GLU A 271 17.19 -11.03 -13.46
C GLU A 271 16.03 -10.25 -12.84
N GLY A 272 16.17 -9.95 -11.56
CA GLY A 272 15.20 -9.17 -10.81
C GLY A 272 15.44 -9.23 -9.32
N TRP A 273 14.43 -8.84 -8.56
CA TRP A 273 14.45 -8.86 -7.11
C TRP A 273 13.06 -8.98 -6.51
N LEU A 274 13.06 -9.48 -5.29
CA LEU A 274 11.89 -9.68 -4.46
C LEU A 274 12.08 -8.89 -3.16
N VAL A 275 11.01 -8.28 -2.67
CA VAL A 275 10.95 -7.81 -1.28
C VAL A 275 10.19 -8.84 -0.49
N VAL A 276 10.78 -9.27 0.62
CA VAL A 276 10.18 -10.25 1.52
C VAL A 276 10.09 -9.69 2.93
N GLN A 277 8.94 -9.89 3.56
CA GLN A 277 8.76 -9.75 4.99
C GLN A 277 9.09 -11.10 5.62
N ALA A 278 9.99 -11.10 6.60
CA ALA A 278 10.38 -12.26 7.39
C ALA A 278 10.03 -12.00 8.85
N GLY A 279 9.21 -12.89 9.42
CA GLY A 279 8.68 -12.77 10.76
C GLY A 279 7.73 -11.57 10.90
N PRO A 280 7.53 -11.07 12.13
CA PRO A 280 6.52 -10.06 12.39
C PRO A 280 6.84 -8.71 11.72
N SER A 281 8.11 -8.30 11.57
CA SER A 281 8.38 -6.97 11.02
C SER A 281 9.72 -6.76 10.31
N SER A 282 10.51 -7.79 10.01
CA SER A 282 11.81 -7.63 9.34
C SER A 282 11.68 -7.72 7.82
N PHE A 283 12.30 -6.80 7.08
CA PHE A 283 12.18 -6.72 5.62
C PHE A 283 13.53 -6.92 4.93
N PHE A 284 13.53 -7.68 3.85
CA PHE A 284 14.71 -8.00 3.05
C PHE A 284 14.42 -7.83 1.56
N ARG A 285 15.44 -7.47 0.80
CA ARG A 285 15.45 -7.55 -0.67
C ARG A 285 16.35 -8.71 -1.09
N VAL A 286 15.83 -9.60 -1.91
CA VAL A 286 16.55 -10.76 -2.46
C VAL A 286 16.63 -10.60 -3.97
N ALA A 287 17.85 -10.49 -4.52
CA ALA A 287 18.08 -10.33 -5.95
C ALA A 287 18.44 -11.67 -6.61
N TYR A 288 17.85 -11.95 -7.77
CA TYR A 288 18.15 -13.14 -8.57
C TYR A 288 18.76 -12.75 -9.93
N PRO A 289 19.65 -13.58 -10.49
CA PRO A 289 20.13 -14.88 -9.98
C PRO A 289 21.36 -14.73 -9.06
N SER A 290 21.68 -13.51 -8.61
CA SER A 290 22.88 -13.20 -7.83
C SER A 290 22.87 -13.71 -6.39
N ASP A 291 21.70 -14.06 -5.85
CA ASP A 291 21.45 -14.41 -4.46
C ASP A 291 21.86 -13.31 -3.46
N GLU A 292 21.97 -12.06 -3.91
CA GLU A 292 22.29 -10.93 -3.05
C GLU A 292 21.11 -10.61 -2.14
N VAL A 293 21.35 -10.60 -0.83
CA VAL A 293 20.34 -10.29 0.18
C VAL A 293 20.70 -9.03 0.96
N THR A 294 19.87 -8.00 0.79
CA THR A 294 19.97 -6.72 1.49
C THR A 294 18.91 -6.64 2.58
N TYR A 295 19.31 -6.32 3.80
CA TYR A 295 18.38 -6.01 4.89
C TYR A 295 17.85 -4.58 4.73
N LEU A 296 16.52 -4.41 4.71
CA LEU A 296 15.86 -3.13 4.45
C LEU A 296 15.49 -2.40 5.74
N GLY A 297 15.21 -3.14 6.82
CA GLY A 297 14.84 -2.57 8.12
C GLY A 297 13.68 -3.31 8.78
N GLU A 298 13.13 -2.68 9.82
CA GLU A 298 11.95 -3.18 10.54
C GLU A 298 10.76 -2.25 10.36
N TYR A 299 9.55 -2.80 10.46
CA TYR A 299 8.30 -2.05 10.44
C TYR A 299 8.08 -1.27 9.13
N LEU A 300 8.47 -1.87 7.99
CA LEU A 300 8.26 -1.33 6.64
C LEU A 300 7.05 -2.00 5.99
N TYR A 301 5.88 -1.98 6.64
CA TYR A 301 4.72 -2.70 6.13
C TYR A 301 4.21 -2.09 4.83
N SER A 302 3.69 -2.94 3.96
CA SER A 302 3.27 -2.58 2.60
C SER A 302 4.38 -1.87 1.81
N LEU A 303 5.64 -2.27 1.98
CA LEU A 303 6.78 -1.66 1.31
C LEU A 303 6.66 -1.76 -0.22
N ARG A 304 6.71 -0.62 -0.90
CA ARG A 304 6.62 -0.50 -2.36
C ARG A 304 7.67 0.45 -2.90
N PHE A 305 8.61 -0.06 -3.69
CA PHE A 305 9.58 0.76 -4.40
C PHE A 305 8.97 1.39 -5.65
N SER A 306 9.39 2.62 -5.97
CA SER A 306 9.07 3.27 -7.24
C SER A 306 9.67 2.48 -8.41
N PRO A 307 9.10 2.60 -9.63
CA PRO A 307 9.60 1.86 -10.81
C PRO A 307 11.08 2.11 -11.13
N ASP A 308 11.60 3.31 -10.82
CA ASP A 308 13.00 3.67 -10.99
C ASP A 308 13.89 3.33 -9.77
N GLY A 309 13.30 2.80 -8.69
CA GLY A 309 13.97 2.45 -7.44
C GLY A 309 14.52 3.63 -6.63
N LYS A 310 14.20 4.88 -6.99
CA LYS A 310 14.67 6.07 -6.26
C LYS A 310 13.92 6.31 -4.96
N TYR A 311 12.68 5.84 -4.85
CA TYR A 311 11.83 6.03 -3.69
C TYR A 311 11.22 4.72 -3.20
N ALA A 312 10.86 4.67 -1.92
CA ALA A 312 10.08 3.59 -1.33
C ALA A 312 8.98 4.15 -0.43
N ALA A 313 7.75 3.64 -0.60
CA ALA A 313 6.60 3.97 0.22
C ALA A 313 6.29 2.82 1.19
N TYR A 314 5.92 3.13 2.42
CA TYR A 314 5.53 2.14 3.43
C TYR A 314 4.66 2.75 4.53
N THR A 315 4.09 1.89 5.37
CA THR A 315 3.45 2.24 6.65
C THR A 315 4.18 1.57 7.80
N SER A 316 4.23 2.24 8.96
CA SER A 316 4.95 1.74 10.14
C SER A 316 4.14 0.78 11.01
N VAL A 317 2.87 0.55 10.66
CA VAL A 317 1.93 -0.27 11.41
C VAL A 317 1.48 -1.45 10.57
N ASP A 318 1.55 -2.64 11.16
CA ASP A 318 0.99 -3.86 10.59
C ASP A 318 -0.51 -3.85 10.81
N TYR A 319 -1.26 -3.55 9.76
CA TYR A 319 -2.70 -3.58 9.80
C TYR A 319 -3.25 -4.98 9.40
N ASP A 320 -2.48 -5.74 8.61
CA ASP A 320 -2.86 -7.05 8.05
C ASP A 320 -3.02 -8.11 9.13
N ASN A 321 -2.30 -7.99 10.23
CA ASN A 321 -2.14 -9.12 11.12
C ASN A 321 -3.29 -9.31 12.10
N GLY A 322 -4.07 -8.29 12.51
CA GLY A 322 -5.16 -8.49 13.49
C GLY A 322 -4.73 -9.23 14.78
N VAL A 323 -3.43 -9.44 14.98
CA VAL A 323 -2.87 -10.22 16.07
C VAL A 323 -2.63 -9.24 17.20
N GLY A 324 -3.66 -9.07 18.04
CA GLY A 324 -3.52 -8.83 19.48
C GLY A 324 -2.38 -7.92 19.97
N MET A 325 -1.97 -6.90 19.22
CA MET A 325 -1.22 -5.79 19.78
C MET A 325 -2.26 -5.01 20.57
N ASP A 326 -2.38 -5.37 21.84
CA ASP A 326 -3.20 -4.67 22.83
C ASP A 326 -2.95 -3.15 22.74
N PRO A 327 -3.98 -2.33 22.98
CA PRO A 327 -4.10 -0.97 22.50
C PRO A 327 -3.16 -0.06 23.27
N VAL A 328 -1.94 0.07 22.76
CA VAL A 328 -1.14 1.27 23.00
C VAL A 328 -0.58 1.77 21.68
N GLU A 329 -1.45 1.91 20.69
CA GLU A 329 -1.16 2.60 19.42
C GLU A 329 -0.63 4.03 19.65
N GLU A 330 -0.93 4.63 20.81
CA GLU A 330 -0.35 5.91 21.24
C GLU A 330 1.16 5.85 21.55
N GLN A 331 1.70 4.65 21.81
CA GLN A 331 3.13 4.41 22.08
C GLN A 331 3.89 3.83 20.88
N GLN A 332 3.23 3.67 19.71
CA GLN A 332 3.91 3.16 18.51
C GLN A 332 4.95 4.16 18.02
N VAL A 333 6.20 3.69 17.98
CA VAL A 333 7.33 4.37 17.36
C VAL A 333 7.84 3.44 16.25
N PRO A 334 7.67 3.80 14.97
CA PRO A 334 7.21 5.09 14.45
C PRO A 334 5.66 5.24 14.40
N PRO A 335 5.12 6.47 14.50
CA PRO A 335 3.68 6.71 14.60
C PRO A 335 2.91 6.31 13.33
N PRO A 336 1.60 6.04 13.41
CA PRO A 336 0.80 5.67 12.24
C PRO A 336 0.83 6.77 11.15
N GLY A 337 0.98 6.36 9.90
CA GLY A 337 0.97 7.28 8.76
C GLY A 337 1.62 6.69 7.51
N ILE A 338 1.84 7.54 6.52
CA ILE A 338 2.45 7.18 5.23
C ILE A 338 3.87 7.72 5.21
N TYR A 339 4.81 6.86 4.89
CA TYR A 339 6.23 7.18 4.82
C TYR A 339 6.73 7.05 3.40
N ILE A 340 7.54 8.02 2.95
CA ILE A 340 8.18 8.00 1.64
C ILE A 340 9.67 8.25 1.86
N MET A 341 10.49 7.24 1.56
CA MET A 341 11.95 7.28 1.71
C MET A 341 12.63 7.48 0.36
N GLU A 342 13.54 8.45 0.28
CA GLU A 342 14.46 8.62 -0.84
C GLU A 342 15.67 7.71 -0.66
N MET A 343 15.83 6.73 -1.55
CA MET A 343 16.77 5.63 -1.38
C MET A 343 18.24 6.08 -1.42
N GLU A 344 18.57 7.10 -2.20
CA GLU A 344 19.94 7.61 -2.32
C GLU A 344 20.41 8.32 -1.04
N THR A 345 19.53 9.11 -0.42
CA THR A 345 19.91 9.98 0.71
C THR A 345 19.50 9.42 2.06
N GLY A 346 18.57 8.46 2.09
CA GLY A 346 17.93 7.96 3.30
C GLY A 346 17.02 8.97 4.00
N LYS A 347 16.69 10.09 3.34
CA LYS A 347 15.68 11.02 3.85
C LYS A 347 14.30 10.36 3.77
N THR A 348 13.52 10.51 4.82
CA THR A 348 12.15 9.98 4.87
C THR A 348 11.18 11.12 5.15
N ALA A 349 10.24 11.32 4.24
CA ALA A 349 9.09 12.18 4.47
C ALA A 349 7.94 11.39 5.12
N TYR A 350 7.09 12.11 5.84
CA TYR A 350 5.99 11.53 6.61
C TYR A 350 4.71 12.35 6.45
N ILE A 351 3.60 11.66 6.16
CA ILE A 351 2.25 12.21 6.20
C ILE A 351 1.48 11.50 7.32
N TYR A 352 1.05 12.29 8.29
CA TYR A 352 0.25 11.79 9.42
C TYR A 352 -1.08 11.24 8.94
N TRP A 353 -1.39 10.01 9.31
CA TRP A 353 -2.73 9.47 9.17
C TRP A 353 -2.98 8.34 10.15
N ASP A 354 -3.87 8.63 11.11
CA ASP A 354 -4.33 7.72 12.13
C ASP A 354 -5.86 7.65 12.08
N PRO A 355 -6.45 6.60 11.49
CA PRO A 355 -7.90 6.43 11.43
C PRO A 355 -8.59 6.41 12.80
N LEU A 356 -7.93 5.89 13.85
CA LEU A 356 -8.55 5.78 15.17
C LEU A 356 -8.85 7.13 15.80
N ARG A 357 -8.10 8.17 15.40
CA ARG A 357 -8.31 9.54 15.88
C ARG A 357 -9.34 10.31 15.04
N ASN A 358 -9.89 9.70 14.00
CA ASN A 358 -10.94 10.29 13.19
C ASN A 358 -12.30 9.66 13.56
N PRO A 359 -13.28 10.43 14.08
CA PRO A 359 -14.57 9.90 14.50
C PRO A 359 -15.43 9.32 13.35
N GLU A 360 -15.09 9.61 12.09
CA GLU A 360 -15.73 9.03 10.90
C GLU A 360 -15.07 7.74 10.40
N GLU A 361 -13.91 7.38 10.98
CA GLU A 361 -13.13 6.20 10.66
C GLU A 361 -13.09 5.29 11.91
N SER A 362 -12.81 4.00 11.74
CA SER A 362 -12.61 3.08 12.87
C SER A 362 -11.15 2.68 12.87
N PHE A 363 -10.85 1.38 12.88
CA PHE A 363 -9.49 0.89 12.73
C PHE A 363 -9.17 0.60 11.26
N MET A 364 -7.88 0.72 10.93
CA MET A 364 -7.35 0.39 9.62
C MET A 364 -7.30 -1.13 9.43
N GLU A 365 -7.72 -1.63 8.28
CA GLU A 365 -7.52 -3.03 7.90
C GLU A 365 -6.21 -3.22 7.14
N TYR A 366 -5.95 -2.41 6.11
CA TYR A 366 -4.68 -2.42 5.38
C TYR A 366 -4.50 -1.16 4.56
N ARG A 367 -3.29 -1.04 4.03
CA ARG A 367 -2.88 0.00 3.08
C ARG A 367 -1.98 -0.63 2.03
N ASP A 368 -2.18 -0.29 0.76
CA ASP A 368 -1.26 -0.63 -0.32
C ASP A 368 -0.90 0.63 -1.11
N PHE A 369 0.19 0.55 -1.86
CA PHE A 369 0.72 1.68 -2.62
C PHE A 369 0.98 1.32 -4.07
N LEU A 370 0.60 2.22 -4.96
CA LEU A 370 0.88 2.15 -6.39
C LEU A 370 1.53 3.46 -6.85
N TRP A 371 2.54 3.34 -7.69
CA TRP A 371 3.26 4.48 -8.25
C TRP A 371 2.69 4.85 -9.62
N LEU A 372 2.31 6.11 -9.78
CA LEU A 372 1.76 6.68 -11.01
C LEU A 372 2.79 7.62 -11.64
N GLU A 373 3.05 7.49 -12.93
CA GLU A 373 3.94 8.40 -13.65
C GLU A 373 3.35 9.82 -13.62
N LYS A 374 4.15 10.79 -13.15
CA LYS A 374 3.69 12.16 -12.94
C LYS A 374 3.13 12.79 -14.21
N GLU A 375 3.87 12.70 -15.32
CA GLU A 375 3.46 13.29 -16.60
C GLU A 375 2.16 12.67 -17.10
N SER A 376 2.00 11.35 -17.00
CA SER A 376 0.79 10.64 -17.44
C SER A 376 -0.41 10.95 -16.56
N PHE A 377 -0.22 11.05 -15.25
CA PHE A 377 -1.29 11.45 -14.33
C PHE A 377 -1.74 12.89 -14.60
N GLU A 378 -0.80 13.82 -14.77
CA GLU A 378 -1.11 15.22 -15.07
C GLU A 378 -1.80 15.37 -16.45
N GLU A 379 -1.39 14.59 -17.46
CA GLU A 379 -2.07 14.52 -18.76
C GLU A 379 -3.52 14.01 -18.60
N TYR A 380 -3.72 12.90 -17.87
CA TYR A 380 -5.05 12.34 -17.61
C TYR A 380 -5.99 13.34 -16.92
N MET A 381 -5.47 14.11 -15.97
CA MET A 381 -6.21 15.14 -15.22
C MET A 381 -6.51 16.40 -16.03
N THR A 382 -5.79 16.65 -17.12
CA THR A 382 -5.97 17.83 -17.98
C THR A 382 -6.72 17.52 -19.28
N ASP A 383 -6.82 16.26 -19.66
CA ASP A 383 -7.60 15.80 -20.81
C ASP A 383 -9.11 15.86 -20.50
N THR A 384 -9.63 17.08 -20.45
CA THR A 384 -11.07 17.34 -20.53
C THR A 384 -11.48 17.10 -21.98
N GLY A 385 -12.05 15.92 -22.25
CA GLY A 385 -12.45 15.50 -23.59
C GLY A 385 -13.12 16.62 -24.41
N ASN A 386 -12.60 16.86 -25.61
CA ASN A 386 -13.22 17.74 -26.61
C ASN A 386 -14.44 17.07 -27.26
#